data_AF-A0A2E3VXH0-F1
#
_entry.id   AF-A0A2E3VXH0-F1
#
_cell.length_a   1.000
_cell.length_b   1.000
_cell.length_c   1.000
_cell.angle_alpha   90.00
_cell.angle_beta   90.00
_cell.angle_gamma   90.00
#
_symmetry.space_group_name_H-M   'P 1'
#
loop_
_entity.id
_entity.type
_entity.pdbx_description
1 polymer ?
#
loop_
_entity_poly.entity_id
_entity_poly.type
_entity_poly.pdbx_seq_one_letter_code
_entity_poly.pdbx_strand_id
1 'polypeptide(L)'
;MKLLLILTLFVAFSCSSDPKIVIIKQWHLAPGKDTSNIKAGKALAQYENQVAIYKYLEKKIENNPVIIAEGCEGEIDHGANFNGWTIETLRKHTTSSEFESIMAPVFMKLKAKYPNSNIVCGDNLKDIELNNLAFSDLRGYAGYYERLVQNKKDPEIFDKYKQSLNELAGRKVSNPIEYTRTESLKALKKSKELIESRNHSFYEVAKKYKGQEVYIVIGGIHAQHLGELFKKDEISYETFTPKGYAEIDQQLYEALEKSLMKKDEGRTVYWMEVPRGFDPNSIPIDNLLEVNEVSSPSEWEELKALLEHANLNPQILLSDFDKDGIRDFTVSTSGAMIIISAEDEDWDNDGVLNLVDSSWSSFNYPVKIIDEGDISNRFNVQGVSANQLIKDLGKSGISLLAHDDLKHDLLILKVFGDILGYLKDGEANVKFLRTSKPLFKYGKEVYFSYRPSSRTIDIYVEDLIAKFKEMHQKHYSNKSQAELVKGYLLPLLYHSLSHEIVHSMQLPVEEMAQEGGWTFTREPLQSRYLNQKRLKRKMIHHTLKEQKFKNKTGREWLQEFRKEESDFLIKKGIPSLYSLEKPSEWLAEAISMCFMRKAFPHSKNKQGSRGFEKLLGINPSSVGQKFCKEYFSAKD
;
A
#
# COMPACT_ATOMS: atom_id res chain seq x y z
N MET A 1 34.51 41.75 -67.47
CA MET A 1 34.51 40.77 -66.36
C MET A 1 33.13 40.77 -65.68
N LYS A 2 32.12 40.38 -66.47
CA LYS A 2 30.68 40.36 -66.16
C LYS A 2 30.17 39.06 -66.78
N LEU A 3 30.29 37.91 -66.11
CA LEU A 3 29.56 36.68 -66.48
C LEU A 3 29.84 35.48 -65.56
N LEU A 4 29.95 35.61 -64.23
CA LEU A 4 30.18 34.41 -63.41
C LEU A 4 29.66 34.48 -61.97
N LEU A 5 28.56 35.19 -61.72
CA LEU A 5 28.01 35.32 -60.37
C LEU A 5 26.47 35.19 -60.26
N ILE A 6 25.81 34.66 -61.31
CA ILE A 6 24.33 34.54 -61.34
C ILE A 6 23.86 33.07 -61.50
N LEU A 7 24.76 32.07 -61.56
CA LEU A 7 24.38 30.67 -61.83
C LEU A 7 24.55 29.68 -60.65
N THR A 8 24.77 30.16 -59.42
CA THR A 8 24.95 29.30 -58.23
C THR A 8 24.06 29.68 -57.04
N LEU A 9 22.98 30.42 -57.27
CA LEU A 9 22.02 30.79 -56.21
C LEU A 9 20.56 30.42 -56.51
N PHE A 10 20.32 29.44 -57.40
CA PHE A 10 18.97 29.02 -57.81
C PHE A 10 18.70 27.51 -57.77
N VAL A 11 19.41 26.74 -56.92
CA VAL A 11 19.19 25.28 -56.78
C VAL A 11 19.14 24.80 -55.31
N ALA A 12 18.53 25.56 -54.39
CA ALA A 12 18.26 25.04 -53.04
C ALA A 12 16.91 25.47 -52.43
N PHE A 13 15.97 25.98 -53.23
CA PHE A 13 14.55 26.03 -52.88
C PHE A 13 13.80 25.01 -53.74
N SER A 14 14.15 23.73 -53.59
CA SER A 14 13.29 22.65 -54.06
C SER A 14 12.40 22.23 -52.91
N CYS A 15 11.11 22.57 -53.06
CA CYS A 15 9.94 21.98 -52.43
C CYS A 15 10.20 21.06 -51.23
N SER A 16 9.88 21.51 -50.01
CA SER A 16 9.28 20.59 -49.05
C SER A 16 7.98 20.12 -49.68
N SER A 17 7.99 18.94 -50.33
CA SER A 17 6.75 18.31 -50.77
C SER A 17 5.87 18.16 -49.54
N ASP A 18 4.66 18.72 -49.57
CA ASP A 18 3.67 18.48 -48.53
C ASP A 18 3.64 16.98 -48.20
N PRO A 19 3.64 16.61 -46.90
CA PRO A 19 3.69 15.20 -46.50
C PRO A 19 2.58 14.44 -47.19
N LYS A 20 2.96 13.43 -47.98
CA LYS A 20 2.01 12.63 -48.77
C LYS A 20 1.22 11.66 -47.90
N ILE A 21 1.64 11.45 -46.65
CA ILE A 21 0.98 10.59 -45.67
C ILE A 21 0.66 11.38 -44.41
N VAL A 22 -0.61 11.35 -43.99
CA VAL A 22 -1.08 11.98 -42.76
C VAL A 22 -1.67 10.89 -41.85
N ILE A 23 -1.06 10.67 -40.69
CA ILE A 23 -1.57 9.76 -39.66
C ILE A 23 -2.49 10.55 -38.74
N ILE A 24 -3.79 10.25 -38.78
CA ILE A 24 -4.83 10.92 -38.00
C ILE A 24 -5.17 10.10 -36.77
N LYS A 25 -4.89 10.66 -35.58
CA LYS A 25 -5.23 10.02 -34.29
C LYS A 25 -6.74 10.01 -34.05
N GLN A 26 -7.34 8.83 -34.05
CA GLN A 26 -8.74 8.60 -33.72
C GLN A 26 -8.88 8.15 -32.26
N TRP A 27 -9.89 8.69 -31.56
CA TRP A 27 -10.35 8.17 -30.28
C TRP A 27 -11.58 7.28 -30.50
N HIS A 28 -11.41 5.98 -30.31
CA HIS A 28 -12.45 4.98 -30.60
C HIS A 28 -13.65 5.08 -29.67
N LEU A 29 -14.79 4.71 -30.23
CA LEU A 29 -15.97 4.35 -29.45
C LEU A 29 -15.78 2.96 -28.85
N ALA A 30 -16.29 2.76 -27.63
CA ALA A 30 -16.32 1.43 -27.04
C ALA A 30 -17.15 0.47 -27.91
N PRO A 31 -16.70 -0.78 -28.12
CA PRO A 31 -17.46 -1.79 -28.85
C PRO A 31 -18.86 -1.98 -28.25
N GLY A 32 -19.87 -2.19 -29.11
CA GLY A 32 -21.25 -2.49 -28.69
C GLY A 32 -22.05 -1.32 -28.11
N LYS A 33 -21.47 -0.12 -27.98
CA LYS A 33 -22.21 1.07 -27.52
C LYS A 33 -23.13 1.58 -28.62
N ASP A 34 -24.44 1.44 -28.48
CA ASP A 34 -25.37 1.99 -29.48
C ASP A 34 -25.36 3.53 -29.45
N THR A 35 -25.12 4.12 -30.62
CA THR A 35 -25.06 5.56 -30.85
C THR A 35 -26.07 6.03 -31.90
N SER A 36 -27.05 5.18 -32.23
CA SER A 36 -28.18 5.53 -33.10
C SER A 36 -28.97 6.73 -32.59
N ASN A 37 -28.99 6.94 -31.26
CA ASN A 37 -29.47 8.17 -30.65
C ASN A 37 -28.41 9.29 -30.75
N ILE A 38 -28.57 10.16 -31.75
CA ILE A 38 -27.65 11.29 -32.04
C ILE A 38 -27.43 12.20 -30.82
N LYS A 39 -28.51 12.52 -30.07
CA LYS A 39 -28.41 13.42 -28.90
C LYS A 39 -27.56 12.80 -27.79
N ALA A 40 -27.73 11.50 -27.53
CA ALA A 40 -26.90 10.77 -26.59
C ALA A 40 -25.45 10.64 -27.09
N GLY A 41 -25.25 10.46 -28.40
CA GLY A 41 -23.93 10.44 -29.05
C GLY A 41 -23.14 11.73 -28.85
N LYS A 42 -23.80 12.89 -28.94
CA LYS A 42 -23.19 14.22 -28.70
C LYS A 42 -22.61 14.39 -27.29
N ALA A 43 -23.12 13.65 -26.31
CA ALA A 43 -22.64 13.72 -24.92
C ALA A 43 -21.40 12.84 -24.66
N LEU A 44 -20.92 12.08 -25.65
CA LEU A 44 -19.73 11.23 -25.50
C LEU A 44 -18.44 12.05 -25.55
N ALA A 45 -17.44 11.65 -24.76
CA ALA A 45 -16.14 12.33 -24.73
C ALA A 45 -15.44 12.34 -26.11
N GLN A 46 -15.67 11.31 -26.92
CA GLN A 46 -15.12 11.16 -28.26
C GLN A 46 -15.73 12.12 -29.30
N TYR A 47 -16.81 12.82 -28.96
CA TYR A 47 -17.61 13.59 -29.92
C TYR A 47 -16.79 14.64 -30.67
N GLU A 48 -16.05 15.49 -29.95
CA GLU A 48 -15.25 16.54 -30.59
C GLU A 48 -14.18 15.96 -31.52
N ASN A 49 -13.54 14.84 -31.13
CA ASN A 49 -12.53 14.15 -31.95
C ASN A 49 -13.13 13.60 -33.24
N GLN A 50 -14.24 12.86 -33.17
CA GLN A 50 -14.88 12.26 -34.34
C GLN A 50 -15.41 13.31 -35.32
N VAL A 51 -15.95 14.42 -34.81
CA VAL A 51 -16.40 15.56 -35.65
C VAL A 51 -15.21 16.27 -36.29
N ALA A 52 -14.12 16.49 -35.56
CA ALA A 52 -12.92 17.15 -36.09
C ALA A 52 -12.28 16.34 -37.22
N ILE A 53 -12.15 15.02 -37.08
CA ILE A 53 -11.63 14.13 -38.13
C ILE A 53 -12.52 14.18 -39.36
N TYR A 54 -13.84 14.05 -39.18
CA TYR A 54 -14.80 14.11 -40.28
C TYR A 54 -14.68 15.42 -41.06
N LYS A 55 -14.70 16.57 -40.39
CA LYS A 55 -14.57 17.89 -41.04
C LYS A 55 -13.25 18.09 -41.74
N TYR A 56 -12.18 17.55 -41.18
CA TYR A 56 -10.85 17.62 -41.77
C TYR A 56 -10.80 16.83 -43.10
N LEU A 57 -11.27 15.59 -43.09
CA LEU A 57 -11.28 14.72 -44.27
C LEU A 57 -12.31 15.15 -45.33
N GLU A 58 -13.47 15.66 -44.91
CA GLU A 58 -14.50 16.17 -45.82
C GLU A 58 -13.97 17.32 -46.70
N LYS A 59 -13.17 18.23 -46.13
CA LYS A 59 -12.52 19.31 -46.89
C LYS A 59 -11.49 18.83 -47.90
N LYS A 60 -11.00 17.60 -47.75
CA LYS A 60 -9.95 17.00 -48.59
C LYS A 60 -10.51 16.04 -49.62
N ILE A 61 -11.77 15.63 -49.48
CA ILE A 61 -12.38 14.57 -50.29
C ILE A 61 -12.45 14.92 -51.78
N GLU A 62 -12.52 16.20 -52.13
CA GLU A 62 -12.56 16.68 -53.52
C GLU A 62 -11.27 16.39 -54.29
N ASN A 63 -10.13 16.27 -53.61
CA ASN A 63 -8.86 15.86 -54.20
C ASN A 63 -8.77 14.35 -54.47
N ASN A 64 -9.83 13.60 -54.14
CA ASN A 64 -9.89 12.14 -54.19
C ASN A 64 -8.70 11.44 -53.51
N PRO A 65 -8.38 11.79 -52.25
CA PRO A 65 -7.27 11.17 -51.53
C PRO A 65 -7.59 9.72 -51.17
N VAL A 66 -6.54 8.95 -50.85
CA VAL A 66 -6.68 7.60 -50.32
C VAL A 66 -6.89 7.69 -48.81
N ILE A 67 -8.00 7.16 -48.30
CA ILE A 67 -8.27 7.09 -46.87
C ILE A 67 -8.12 5.64 -46.41
N ILE A 68 -7.17 5.38 -45.53
CA ILE A 68 -6.92 4.04 -44.97
C ILE A 68 -7.61 3.97 -43.61
N ALA A 69 -8.55 3.03 -43.47
CA ALA A 69 -9.38 2.85 -42.29
C ALA A 69 -8.89 1.69 -41.41
N GLU A 70 -9.01 1.88 -40.10
CA GLU A 70 -8.82 0.83 -39.09
C GLU A 70 -10.07 -0.02 -38.88
N GLY A 71 -9.87 -1.28 -38.44
CA GLY A 71 -10.95 -2.16 -38.01
C GLY A 71 -11.58 -2.99 -39.13
N CYS A 72 -10.96 -3.02 -40.31
CA CYS A 72 -11.37 -3.86 -41.43
C CYS A 72 -10.14 -4.32 -42.24
N GLU A 73 -10.33 -5.31 -43.12
CA GLU A 73 -9.31 -5.86 -44.02
C GLU A 73 -9.86 -5.92 -45.45
N GLY A 74 -9.06 -5.55 -46.45
CA GLY A 74 -9.47 -5.55 -47.85
C GLY A 74 -10.44 -4.42 -48.23
N GLU A 75 -11.63 -4.79 -48.70
CA GLU A 75 -12.69 -3.83 -49.07
C GLU A 75 -13.65 -3.58 -47.91
N ILE A 76 -14.27 -2.39 -47.89
CA ILE A 76 -15.23 -2.04 -46.84
C ILE A 76 -16.51 -2.84 -47.00
N ASP A 77 -16.87 -3.59 -45.97
CA ASP A 77 -18.17 -4.25 -45.88
C ASP A 77 -19.28 -3.22 -45.66
N HIS A 78 -20.20 -3.12 -46.63
CA HIS A 78 -21.35 -2.23 -46.57
C HIS A 78 -22.42 -2.64 -45.54
N GLY A 79 -22.47 -3.93 -45.19
CA GLY A 79 -23.41 -4.50 -44.23
C GLY A 79 -22.93 -4.46 -42.77
N ALA A 80 -21.64 -4.16 -42.54
CA ALA A 80 -21.08 -4.14 -41.19
C ALA A 80 -21.75 -3.06 -40.32
N ASN A 81 -22.21 -3.49 -39.14
CA ASN A 81 -22.84 -2.62 -38.15
C ASN A 81 -21.81 -2.21 -37.09
N PHE A 82 -21.56 -0.90 -37.00
CA PHE A 82 -20.71 -0.31 -35.97
C PHE A 82 -21.53 0.65 -35.12
N ASN A 83 -21.68 0.32 -33.83
CA ASN A 83 -22.33 1.19 -32.84
C ASN A 83 -23.76 1.62 -33.25
N GLY A 84 -24.50 0.77 -33.97
CA GLY A 84 -25.87 1.03 -34.43
C GLY A 84 -25.99 1.58 -35.85
N TRP A 85 -24.87 1.75 -36.56
CA TRP A 85 -24.83 2.36 -37.90
C TRP A 85 -24.25 1.40 -38.96
N THR A 86 -24.87 1.40 -40.13
CA THR A 86 -24.33 0.81 -41.37
C THR A 86 -24.15 1.93 -42.39
N ILE A 87 -23.41 1.69 -43.48
CA ILE A 87 -23.28 2.68 -44.56
C ILE A 87 -24.65 3.03 -45.15
N GLU A 88 -25.55 2.04 -45.23
CA GLU A 88 -26.90 2.20 -45.77
C GLU A 88 -27.80 3.04 -44.86
N THR A 89 -27.72 2.86 -43.54
CA THR A 89 -28.49 3.71 -42.61
C THR A 89 -27.93 5.13 -42.56
N LEU A 90 -26.62 5.30 -42.67
CA LEU A 90 -25.98 6.62 -42.77
C LEU A 90 -26.37 7.36 -44.05
N ARG A 91 -26.49 6.68 -45.19
CA ARG A 91 -26.92 7.29 -46.48
C ARG A 91 -28.27 8.00 -46.37
N LYS A 92 -29.18 7.50 -45.53
CA LYS A 92 -30.50 8.11 -45.30
C LYS A 92 -30.44 9.45 -44.54
N HIS A 93 -29.29 9.77 -43.95
CA HIS A 93 -29.10 10.95 -43.10
C HIS A 93 -28.15 11.99 -43.72
N THR A 94 -27.63 11.79 -44.92
CA THR A 94 -26.59 12.66 -45.53
C THR A 94 -27.05 14.10 -45.79
N THR A 95 -28.36 14.31 -45.95
CA THR A 95 -28.98 15.64 -46.12
C THR A 95 -29.39 16.28 -44.79
N SER A 96 -29.28 15.55 -43.67
CA SER A 96 -29.60 16.08 -42.35
C SER A 96 -28.56 17.11 -41.90
N SER A 97 -29.03 18.20 -41.30
CA SER A 97 -28.15 19.17 -40.62
C SER A 97 -27.38 18.58 -39.44
N GLU A 98 -27.79 17.41 -38.95
CA GLU A 98 -27.12 16.69 -37.86
C GLU A 98 -26.12 15.62 -38.34
N PHE A 99 -25.95 15.41 -39.65
CA PHE A 99 -25.12 14.31 -40.19
C PHE A 99 -23.69 14.31 -39.63
N GLU A 100 -23.05 15.48 -39.59
CA GLU A 100 -21.69 15.64 -39.06
C GLU A 100 -21.59 15.17 -37.61
N SER A 101 -22.68 15.35 -36.85
CA SER A 101 -22.78 15.04 -35.42
C SER A 101 -23.07 13.57 -35.14
N ILE A 102 -23.30 12.74 -36.16
CA ILE A 102 -23.51 11.31 -35.98
C ILE A 102 -22.21 10.65 -35.52
N MET A 103 -22.29 9.87 -34.43
CA MET A 103 -21.19 9.14 -33.82
C MET A 103 -21.01 7.76 -34.45
N ALA A 104 -20.66 7.72 -35.73
CA ALA A 104 -20.28 6.51 -36.46
C ALA A 104 -18.81 6.58 -36.91
N PRO A 105 -18.16 5.44 -37.23
CA PRO A 105 -16.81 5.45 -37.79
C PRO A 105 -16.69 6.43 -38.97
N VAL A 106 -15.67 7.29 -38.94
CA VAL A 106 -15.56 8.42 -39.89
C VAL A 106 -15.52 7.94 -41.33
N PHE A 107 -14.81 6.85 -41.60
CA PHE A 107 -14.73 6.27 -42.94
C PHE A 107 -16.10 5.85 -43.49
N MET A 108 -17.00 5.32 -42.64
CA MET A 108 -18.37 4.98 -43.04
C MET A 108 -19.18 6.23 -43.36
N LYS A 109 -19.04 7.30 -42.56
CA LYS A 109 -19.71 8.59 -42.82
C LYS A 109 -19.28 9.18 -44.16
N LEU A 110 -17.98 9.15 -44.45
CA LEU A 110 -17.42 9.62 -45.72
C LEU A 110 -17.90 8.75 -46.89
N LYS A 111 -17.88 7.41 -46.77
CA LYS A 111 -18.38 6.50 -47.82
C LYS A 111 -19.88 6.64 -48.05
N ALA A 112 -20.65 6.96 -47.02
CA ALA A 112 -22.10 7.19 -47.13
C ALA A 112 -22.41 8.51 -47.86
N LYS A 113 -21.70 9.61 -47.54
CA LYS A 113 -21.90 10.93 -48.18
C LYS A 113 -21.25 11.03 -49.56
N TYR A 114 -20.10 10.39 -49.75
CA TYR A 114 -19.30 10.39 -50.98
C TYR A 114 -19.06 8.95 -51.45
N PRO A 115 -20.01 8.32 -52.16
CA PRO A 115 -19.91 6.90 -52.55
C PRO A 115 -18.64 6.53 -53.34
N ASN A 116 -18.15 7.49 -54.15
CA ASN A 116 -16.96 7.32 -54.99
C ASN A 116 -15.64 7.59 -54.28
N SER A 117 -15.65 7.91 -52.98
CA SER A 117 -14.43 8.12 -52.19
C SER A 117 -13.55 6.87 -52.16
N ASN A 118 -12.24 7.08 -52.32
CA ASN A 118 -11.23 6.03 -52.28
C ASN A 118 -10.85 5.71 -50.82
N ILE A 119 -11.63 4.82 -50.21
CA ILE A 119 -11.42 4.38 -48.84
C ILE A 119 -11.10 2.88 -48.84
N VAL A 120 -9.99 2.52 -48.22
CA VAL A 120 -9.47 1.15 -48.16
C VAL A 120 -9.20 0.73 -46.73
N CYS A 121 -9.22 -0.57 -46.47
CA CYS A 121 -8.93 -1.12 -45.16
C CYS A 121 -7.43 -1.35 -44.97
N GLY A 122 -6.89 -0.88 -43.85
CA GLY A 122 -5.46 -0.97 -43.55
C GLY A 122 -5.06 -2.12 -42.61
N ASP A 123 -6.03 -2.79 -42.00
CA ASP A 123 -5.81 -3.68 -40.87
C ASP A 123 -5.78 -5.17 -41.26
N ASN A 124 -5.57 -6.03 -40.27
CA ASN A 124 -5.65 -7.48 -40.40
C ASN A 124 -6.66 -8.05 -39.38
N LEU A 125 -7.69 -8.76 -39.85
CA LEU A 125 -8.79 -9.21 -38.98
C LEU A 125 -8.31 -10.19 -37.89
N LYS A 126 -7.36 -11.07 -38.23
CA LYS A 126 -6.79 -12.02 -37.27
C LYS A 126 -5.99 -11.30 -36.19
N ASP A 127 -5.19 -10.31 -36.54
CA ASP A 127 -4.43 -9.54 -35.56
C ASP A 127 -5.34 -8.66 -34.71
N ILE A 128 -6.44 -8.11 -35.26
CA ILE A 128 -7.47 -7.41 -34.47
C ILE A 128 -8.06 -8.35 -33.41
N GLU A 129 -8.45 -9.56 -33.80
CA GLU A 129 -9.04 -10.54 -32.88
C GLU A 129 -8.06 -10.92 -31.76
N LEU A 130 -6.81 -11.25 -32.13
CA LEU A 130 -5.76 -11.58 -31.17
C LEU A 130 -5.41 -10.38 -30.27
N ASN A 131 -5.42 -9.16 -30.80
CA ASN A 131 -5.11 -7.97 -30.03
C ASN A 131 -6.21 -7.67 -29.01
N ASN A 132 -7.48 -7.84 -29.39
CA ASN A 132 -8.62 -7.73 -28.47
C ASN A 132 -8.57 -8.78 -27.35
N LEU A 133 -8.19 -10.02 -27.68
CA LEU A 133 -8.01 -11.08 -26.68
C LEU A 133 -6.87 -10.73 -25.70
N ALA A 134 -5.70 -10.35 -26.22
CA ALA A 134 -4.54 -9.96 -25.40
C ALA A 134 -4.86 -8.75 -24.50
N PHE A 135 -5.61 -7.77 -25.02
CA PHE A 135 -6.05 -6.62 -24.23
C PHE A 135 -7.13 -6.97 -23.19
N SER A 136 -7.96 -7.98 -23.47
CA SER A 136 -8.89 -8.54 -22.49
C SER A 136 -8.14 -9.23 -21.35
N ASP A 137 -7.17 -10.09 -21.68
CA ASP A 137 -6.32 -10.77 -20.70
C ASP A 137 -5.55 -9.77 -19.84
N LEU A 138 -4.97 -8.74 -20.48
CA LEU A 138 -4.28 -7.66 -19.78
C LEU A 138 -5.20 -7.01 -18.74
N ARG A 139 -6.42 -6.61 -19.13
CA ARG A 139 -7.40 -6.00 -18.21
C ARG A 139 -7.80 -6.96 -17.08
N GLY A 140 -8.04 -8.22 -17.41
CA GLY A 140 -8.41 -9.26 -16.44
C GLY A 140 -7.32 -9.45 -15.39
N TYR A 141 -6.10 -9.80 -15.82
CA TYR A 141 -4.99 -10.06 -14.91
C TYR A 141 -4.54 -8.80 -14.16
N ALA A 142 -4.53 -7.62 -14.80
CA ALA A 142 -4.16 -6.37 -14.12
C ALA A 142 -5.19 -6.00 -13.06
N GLY A 143 -6.48 -6.22 -13.34
CA GLY A 143 -7.55 -6.05 -12.34
C GLY A 143 -7.38 -6.96 -11.14
N TYR A 144 -7.04 -8.24 -11.35
CA TYR A 144 -6.70 -9.13 -10.23
C TYR A 144 -5.48 -8.65 -9.46
N TYR A 145 -4.40 -8.28 -10.16
CA TYR A 145 -3.18 -7.75 -9.53
C TYR A 145 -3.50 -6.56 -8.62
N GLU A 146 -4.21 -5.56 -9.15
CA GLU A 146 -4.60 -4.37 -8.37
C GLU A 146 -5.44 -4.74 -7.15
N ARG A 147 -6.43 -5.62 -7.31
CA ARG A 147 -7.31 -6.02 -6.20
C ARG A 147 -6.58 -6.82 -5.14
N LEU A 148 -5.69 -7.72 -5.54
CA LEU A 148 -4.86 -8.48 -4.61
C LEU A 148 -3.88 -7.56 -3.88
N VAL A 149 -3.27 -6.59 -4.57
CA VAL A 149 -2.37 -5.60 -3.97
C VAL A 149 -3.13 -4.68 -3.00
N GLN A 150 -4.29 -4.16 -3.40
CA GLN A 150 -5.14 -3.28 -2.57
C GLN A 150 -5.60 -3.97 -1.29
N ASN A 151 -5.96 -5.26 -1.39
CA ASN A 151 -6.53 -6.02 -0.29
C ASN A 151 -5.51 -6.93 0.40
N LYS A 152 -4.19 -6.72 0.23
CA LYS A 152 -3.15 -7.47 0.97
C LYS A 152 -3.38 -7.45 2.49
N LYS A 153 -4.08 -6.44 3.01
CA LYS A 153 -4.37 -6.23 4.43
C LYS A 153 -5.77 -6.70 4.87
N ASP A 154 -6.61 -7.17 3.94
CA ASP A 154 -7.95 -7.71 4.22
C ASP A 154 -8.01 -9.17 3.77
N PRO A 155 -7.76 -10.14 4.67
CA PRO A 155 -7.67 -11.55 4.32
C PRO A 155 -8.95 -12.11 3.67
N GLU A 156 -10.12 -11.65 4.09
CA GLU A 156 -11.40 -12.16 3.57
C GLU A 156 -11.58 -11.77 2.10
N ILE A 157 -11.28 -10.52 1.77
CA ILE A 157 -11.37 -10.04 0.39
C ILE A 157 -10.24 -10.62 -0.46
N PHE A 158 -9.02 -10.70 0.09
CA PHE A 158 -7.87 -11.29 -0.57
C PHE A 158 -8.13 -12.74 -0.99
N ASP A 159 -8.65 -13.57 -0.08
CA ASP A 159 -8.92 -14.98 -0.35
C ASP A 159 -10.03 -15.18 -1.39
N LYS A 160 -11.05 -14.31 -1.44
CA LYS A 160 -12.07 -14.33 -2.51
C LYS A 160 -11.43 -14.12 -3.89
N TYR A 161 -10.55 -13.12 -4.02
CA TYR A 161 -9.84 -12.87 -5.28
C TYR A 161 -8.88 -14.02 -5.62
N LYS A 162 -8.19 -14.58 -4.62
CA LYS A 162 -7.31 -15.75 -4.80
C LYS A 162 -8.09 -16.98 -5.29
N GLN A 163 -9.27 -17.26 -4.74
CA GLN A 163 -10.09 -18.38 -5.15
C GLN A 163 -10.56 -18.22 -6.60
N SER A 164 -11.12 -17.06 -6.93
CA SER A 164 -11.55 -16.73 -8.29
C SER A 164 -10.39 -16.79 -9.29
N LEU A 165 -9.19 -16.39 -8.89
CA LEU A 165 -7.97 -16.54 -9.70
C LEU A 165 -7.58 -18.00 -9.91
N ASN A 166 -7.69 -18.87 -8.89
CA ASN A 166 -7.39 -20.29 -9.03
C ASN A 166 -8.34 -20.98 -10.01
N GLU A 167 -9.62 -20.60 -10.00
CA GLU A 167 -10.62 -21.08 -10.96
C GLU A 167 -10.25 -20.67 -12.39
N LEU A 168 -9.90 -19.39 -12.60
CA LEU A 168 -9.42 -18.89 -13.88
C LEU A 168 -8.15 -19.60 -14.36
N ALA A 169 -7.20 -19.85 -13.46
CA ALA A 169 -5.94 -20.49 -13.78
C ALA A 169 -6.05 -22.02 -13.95
N GLY A 170 -7.19 -22.62 -13.59
CA GLY A 170 -7.40 -24.07 -13.57
C GLY A 170 -6.50 -24.82 -12.57
N ARG A 171 -5.82 -24.12 -11.66
CA ARG A 171 -4.89 -24.69 -10.68
C ARG A 171 -4.75 -23.79 -9.46
N LYS A 172 -4.29 -24.35 -8.35
CA LYS A 172 -3.92 -23.57 -7.16
C LYS A 172 -2.67 -22.73 -7.43
N VAL A 173 -2.79 -21.42 -7.29
CA VAL A 173 -1.72 -20.44 -7.43
C VAL A 173 -1.11 -20.16 -6.06
N SER A 174 0.19 -20.42 -5.91
CA SER A 174 0.93 -20.23 -4.66
C SER A 174 1.11 -18.76 -4.29
N ASN A 175 1.52 -17.93 -5.27
CA ASN A 175 1.65 -16.48 -5.12
C ASN A 175 0.72 -15.75 -6.10
N PRO A 176 -0.53 -15.43 -5.68
CA PRO A 176 -1.53 -14.78 -6.53
C PRO A 176 -1.08 -13.44 -7.12
N ILE A 177 -0.35 -12.63 -6.34
CA ILE A 177 0.09 -11.30 -6.75
C ILE A 177 1.15 -11.41 -7.85
N GLU A 178 2.18 -12.23 -7.64
CA GLU A 178 3.25 -12.37 -8.64
C GLU A 178 2.78 -13.10 -9.90
N TYR A 179 1.88 -14.08 -9.75
CA TYR A 179 1.25 -14.75 -10.89
C TYR A 179 0.48 -13.75 -11.76
N THR A 180 -0.43 -12.98 -11.16
CA THR A 180 -1.23 -11.99 -11.90
C THR A 180 -0.37 -10.90 -12.52
N ARG A 181 0.64 -10.40 -11.80
CA ARG A 181 1.64 -9.47 -12.33
C ARG A 181 2.36 -10.02 -13.57
N THR A 182 2.81 -11.28 -13.50
CA THR A 182 3.52 -11.93 -14.61
C THR A 182 2.63 -12.13 -15.83
N GLU A 183 1.40 -12.61 -15.64
CA GLU A 183 0.44 -12.79 -16.73
C GLU A 183 0.00 -11.45 -17.34
N SER A 184 -0.16 -10.39 -16.51
CA SER A 184 -0.37 -9.03 -17.01
C SER A 184 0.78 -8.52 -17.87
N LEU A 185 2.03 -8.75 -17.47
CA LEU A 185 3.20 -8.34 -18.27
C LEU A 185 3.28 -9.10 -19.60
N LYS A 186 2.97 -10.40 -19.60
CA LYS A 186 2.89 -11.21 -20.83
C LYS A 186 1.81 -10.68 -21.78
N ALA A 187 0.61 -10.42 -21.25
CA ALA A 187 -0.51 -9.89 -22.03
C ALA A 187 -0.21 -8.47 -22.56
N LEU A 188 0.40 -7.61 -21.74
CA LEU A 188 0.84 -6.27 -22.15
C LEU A 188 1.83 -6.34 -23.31
N LYS A 189 2.88 -7.17 -23.18
CA LYS A 189 3.87 -7.36 -24.23
C LYS A 189 3.21 -7.88 -25.50
N LYS A 190 2.37 -8.91 -25.40
CA LYS A 190 1.67 -9.50 -26.54
C LYS A 190 0.77 -8.48 -27.25
N SER A 191 0.09 -7.64 -26.48
CA SER A 191 -0.76 -6.58 -27.03
C SER A 191 0.06 -5.53 -27.79
N LYS A 192 1.22 -5.10 -27.27
CA LYS A 192 2.15 -4.20 -27.98
C LYS A 192 2.69 -4.82 -29.28
N GLU A 193 3.13 -6.07 -29.23
CA GLU A 193 3.62 -6.81 -30.42
C GLU A 193 2.52 -6.91 -31.51
N LEU A 194 1.26 -7.09 -31.12
CA LEU A 194 0.14 -7.15 -32.08
C LEU A 194 -0.21 -5.77 -32.66
N ILE A 195 -0.07 -4.68 -31.89
CA ILE A 195 -0.18 -3.31 -32.40
C ILE A 195 0.90 -3.06 -33.47
N GLU A 196 2.13 -3.49 -33.22
CA GLU A 196 3.23 -3.41 -34.19
C GLU A 196 2.95 -4.23 -35.46
N SER A 197 2.41 -5.45 -35.31
CA SER A 197 1.98 -6.30 -36.44
C SER A 197 0.90 -5.62 -37.29
N ARG A 198 -0.14 -5.07 -36.64
CA ARG A 198 -1.20 -4.30 -37.32
C ARG A 198 -0.61 -3.11 -38.05
N ASN A 199 0.32 -2.37 -37.44
CA ASN A 199 1.00 -1.24 -38.06
C ASN A 199 1.74 -1.60 -39.35
N HIS A 200 2.34 -2.79 -39.44
CA HIS A 200 2.94 -3.27 -40.68
C HIS A 200 1.91 -3.42 -41.80
N SER A 201 0.69 -3.89 -41.49
CA SER A 201 -0.41 -3.95 -42.47
C SER A 201 -0.76 -2.55 -43.02
N PHE A 202 -0.94 -1.55 -42.13
CA PHE A 202 -1.22 -0.17 -42.55
C PHE A 202 -0.13 0.40 -43.44
N TYR A 203 1.13 0.15 -43.06
CA TYR A 203 2.29 0.59 -43.80
C TYR A 203 2.37 -0.05 -45.20
N GLU A 204 2.14 -1.36 -45.33
CA GLU A 204 2.13 -2.06 -46.62
C GLU A 204 0.97 -1.58 -47.52
N VAL A 205 -0.20 -1.31 -46.95
CA VAL A 205 -1.33 -0.73 -47.70
C VAL A 205 -0.98 0.68 -48.18
N ALA A 206 -0.43 1.54 -47.32
CA ALA A 206 -0.05 2.91 -47.68
C ALA A 206 1.00 2.96 -48.80
N LYS A 207 1.97 2.03 -48.82
CA LYS A 207 3.01 1.96 -49.86
C LYS A 207 2.46 1.71 -51.26
N LYS A 208 1.34 0.99 -51.39
CA LYS A 208 0.68 0.74 -52.68
C LYS A 208 0.21 2.04 -53.35
N TYR A 209 0.03 3.11 -52.57
CA TYR A 209 -0.44 4.41 -53.03
C TYR A 209 0.66 5.48 -53.02
N LYS A 210 1.94 5.07 -53.09
CA LYS A 210 3.09 5.97 -53.13
C LYS A 210 2.89 7.04 -54.22
N GLY A 211 2.95 8.30 -53.80
CA GLY A 211 2.81 9.44 -54.70
C GLY A 211 1.45 10.16 -54.65
N GLN A 212 0.42 9.54 -54.06
CA GLN A 212 -0.89 10.12 -53.80
C GLN A 212 -0.96 10.76 -52.38
N GLU A 213 -1.98 11.57 -52.14
CA GLU A 213 -2.32 12.08 -50.80
C GLU A 213 -3.05 10.97 -50.02
N VAL A 214 -2.43 10.50 -48.93
CA VAL A 214 -2.90 9.36 -48.12
C VAL A 214 -3.21 9.82 -46.69
N TYR A 215 -4.39 9.47 -46.20
CA TYR A 215 -4.83 9.73 -44.83
C TYR A 215 -5.08 8.40 -44.10
N ILE A 216 -4.35 8.14 -43.03
CA ILE A 216 -4.51 6.94 -42.21
C ILE A 216 -5.29 7.31 -40.96
N VAL A 217 -6.51 6.80 -40.82
CA VAL A 217 -7.36 7.05 -39.63
C VAL A 217 -7.22 5.85 -38.69
N ILE A 218 -6.52 6.06 -37.57
CA ILE A 218 -6.12 4.98 -36.66
C ILE A 218 -6.07 5.43 -35.20
N GLY A 219 -6.25 4.49 -34.27
CA GLY A 219 -6.03 4.71 -32.84
C GLY A 219 -4.67 5.31 -32.56
N GLY A 220 -4.60 6.34 -31.71
CA GLY A 220 -3.34 7.06 -31.53
C GLY A 220 -2.19 6.24 -30.94
N ILE A 221 -2.45 5.10 -30.28
CA ILE A 221 -1.41 4.15 -29.81
C ILE A 221 -0.58 3.58 -30.96
N HIS A 222 -1.13 3.55 -32.18
CA HIS A 222 -0.45 3.08 -33.39
C HIS A 222 0.50 4.12 -34.00
N ALA A 223 0.25 5.41 -33.74
CA ALA A 223 0.81 6.50 -34.54
C ALA A 223 2.35 6.59 -34.45
N GLN A 224 2.93 6.32 -33.28
CA GLN A 224 4.38 6.41 -33.08
C GLN A 224 5.13 5.37 -33.92
N HIS A 225 4.86 4.08 -33.69
CA HIS A 225 5.54 3.00 -34.42
C HIS A 225 5.26 3.06 -35.93
N LEU A 226 4.03 3.38 -36.34
CA LEU A 226 3.70 3.56 -37.76
C LEU A 226 4.52 4.70 -38.40
N GLY A 227 4.70 5.82 -37.69
CA GLY A 227 5.57 6.90 -38.13
C GLY A 227 7.03 6.49 -38.25
N GLU A 228 7.53 5.66 -37.33
CA GLU A 228 8.89 5.09 -37.39
C GLU A 228 9.09 4.21 -38.64
N LEU A 229 8.09 3.42 -39.02
CA LEU A 229 8.12 2.62 -40.26
C LEU A 229 8.24 3.50 -41.51
N PHE A 230 7.47 4.59 -41.61
CA PHE A 230 7.59 5.53 -42.74
C PHE A 230 8.92 6.27 -42.76
N LYS A 231 9.39 6.71 -41.58
CA LYS A 231 10.69 7.37 -41.44
C LYS A 231 11.84 6.49 -41.90
N LYS A 232 11.80 5.19 -41.57
CA LYS A 232 12.81 4.19 -41.96
C LYS A 232 12.95 4.05 -43.48
N ASP A 233 11.85 4.23 -44.21
CA ASP A 233 11.80 4.16 -45.68
C ASP A 233 11.89 5.54 -46.35
N GLU A 234 12.26 6.58 -45.60
CA GLU A 234 12.37 7.96 -46.08
C GLU A 234 11.06 8.50 -46.70
N ILE A 235 9.92 8.02 -46.23
CA ILE A 235 8.60 8.49 -46.65
C ILE A 235 8.18 9.64 -45.74
N SER A 236 7.98 10.83 -46.34
CA SER A 236 7.48 12.01 -45.62
C SER A 236 6.07 11.76 -45.08
N TYR A 237 5.90 11.96 -43.77
CA TYR A 237 4.63 11.82 -43.08
C TYR A 237 4.44 12.94 -42.05
N GLU A 238 3.19 13.21 -41.69
CA GLU A 238 2.84 14.01 -40.52
C GLU A 238 1.85 13.26 -39.62
N THR A 239 1.80 13.63 -38.34
CA THR A 239 0.79 13.13 -37.40
C THR A 239 -0.15 14.26 -37.03
N PHE A 240 -1.43 14.07 -37.34
CA PHE A 240 -2.50 15.01 -37.01
C PHE A 240 -3.21 14.56 -35.73
N THR A 241 -3.25 15.45 -34.73
CA THR A 241 -3.99 15.26 -33.48
C THR A 241 -5.26 16.13 -33.51
N PRO A 242 -6.44 15.54 -33.75
CA PRO A 242 -7.68 16.29 -33.85
C PRO A 242 -8.12 16.87 -32.50
N LYS A 243 -8.88 17.98 -32.53
CA LYS A 243 -9.46 18.58 -31.33
C LYS A 243 -10.26 17.54 -30.54
N GLY A 244 -10.08 17.51 -29.21
CA GLY A 244 -10.79 16.59 -28.32
C GLY A 244 -10.20 15.18 -28.26
N TYR A 245 -9.07 14.91 -28.93
CA TYR A 245 -8.32 13.66 -28.73
C TYR A 245 -7.73 13.59 -27.32
N ALA A 246 -7.83 12.42 -26.68
CA ALA A 246 -7.23 12.15 -25.38
C ALA A 246 -6.30 10.93 -25.48
N GLU A 247 -5.11 11.02 -24.87
CA GLU A 247 -4.09 9.95 -24.91
C GLU A 247 -4.35 8.85 -23.88
N ILE A 248 -5.61 8.58 -23.54
CA ILE A 248 -5.99 7.70 -22.42
C ILE A 248 -5.45 6.28 -22.60
N ASP A 249 -5.47 5.75 -23.82
CA ASP A 249 -4.96 4.40 -24.09
C ASP A 249 -3.43 4.33 -23.94
N GLN A 250 -2.70 5.35 -24.42
CA GLN A 250 -1.26 5.44 -24.25
C GLN A 250 -0.88 5.57 -22.77
N GLN A 251 -1.55 6.48 -22.06
CA GLN A 251 -1.39 6.68 -20.62
C GLN A 251 -1.73 5.42 -19.81
N LEU A 252 -2.73 4.65 -20.24
CA LEU A 252 -3.08 3.38 -19.63
C LEU A 252 -1.94 2.35 -19.79
N TYR A 253 -1.38 2.20 -20.99
CA TYR A 253 -0.25 1.29 -21.21
C TYR A 253 0.98 1.69 -20.39
N GLU A 254 1.32 2.99 -20.37
CA GLU A 254 2.42 3.51 -19.58
C GLU A 254 2.20 3.33 -18.07
N ALA A 255 0.97 3.59 -17.59
CA ALA A 255 0.62 3.41 -16.19
C ALA A 255 0.67 1.94 -15.77
N LEU A 256 0.14 1.03 -16.61
CA LEU A 256 0.20 -0.41 -16.39
C LEU A 256 1.65 -0.90 -16.42
N GLU A 257 2.45 -0.49 -17.40
CA GLU A 257 3.87 -0.84 -17.49
C GLU A 257 4.61 -0.36 -16.24
N LYS A 258 4.44 0.89 -15.82
CA LYS A 258 5.06 1.41 -14.61
C LYS A 258 4.60 0.68 -13.33
N SER A 259 3.31 0.36 -13.23
CA SER A 259 2.72 -0.33 -12.08
C SER A 259 3.17 -1.79 -11.98
N LEU A 260 3.30 -2.47 -13.13
CA LEU A 260 3.68 -3.88 -13.23
C LEU A 260 5.21 -4.07 -13.24
N MET A 261 5.97 -3.12 -13.78
CA MET A 261 7.44 -3.13 -13.79
C MET A 261 8.07 -2.69 -12.47
N LYS A 262 7.31 -2.01 -11.60
CA LYS A 262 7.59 -2.09 -10.17
C LYS A 262 7.46 -3.56 -9.78
N LYS A 263 8.58 -4.29 -9.81
CA LYS A 263 8.72 -5.46 -8.94
C LYS A 263 8.22 -5.00 -7.58
N ASP A 264 7.37 -5.79 -6.92
CA ASP A 264 7.20 -5.69 -5.47
C ASP A 264 8.63 -5.48 -4.97
N GLU A 265 8.96 -4.27 -4.50
CA GLU A 265 10.32 -3.92 -4.08
C GLU A 265 10.72 -5.09 -3.21
N GLY A 266 11.75 -5.84 -3.63
CA GLY A 266 12.07 -7.14 -3.04
C GLY A 266 11.94 -7.01 -1.53
N ARG A 267 11.20 -7.92 -0.89
CA ARG A 267 10.63 -7.66 0.43
C ARG A 267 11.67 -7.00 1.32
N THR A 268 11.41 -5.75 1.74
CA THR A 268 12.41 -5.00 2.50
C THR A 268 12.70 -5.77 3.79
N VAL A 269 13.96 -6.16 3.97
CA VAL A 269 14.41 -6.86 5.17
C VAL A 269 14.67 -5.82 6.25
N TYR A 270 14.03 -5.99 7.40
CA TYR A 270 14.28 -5.22 8.60
C TYR A 270 14.83 -6.15 9.67
N TRP A 271 15.95 -5.74 10.27
CA TRP A 271 16.50 -6.37 11.45
C TRP A 271 16.01 -5.65 12.70
N MET A 272 15.48 -6.39 13.66
CA MET A 272 14.94 -5.89 14.91
C MET A 272 15.67 -6.54 16.08
N GLU A 273 15.83 -5.77 17.17
CA GLU A 273 16.45 -6.27 18.41
C GLU A 273 17.91 -6.70 18.24
N VAL A 274 18.58 -6.12 17.24
CA VAL A 274 20.00 -6.22 16.99
C VAL A 274 20.69 -4.86 17.20
N PRO A 275 22.02 -4.82 17.39
CA PRO A 275 22.79 -3.59 17.39
C PRO A 275 22.60 -2.77 16.10
N ARG A 276 22.76 -1.45 16.19
CA ARG A 276 22.76 -0.59 15.00
C ARG A 276 23.99 -0.89 14.14
N GLY A 277 23.82 -1.01 12.83
CA GLY A 277 24.93 -1.35 11.92
C GLY A 277 25.33 -2.82 11.96
N PHE A 278 24.49 -3.65 12.59
CA PHE A 278 24.56 -5.10 12.53
C PHE A 278 24.63 -5.57 11.08
N ASP A 279 25.67 -6.37 10.80
CA ASP A 279 25.83 -7.06 9.53
C ASP A 279 25.49 -8.54 9.73
N PRO A 280 24.40 -9.06 9.13
CA PRO A 280 24.07 -10.47 9.28
C PRO A 280 25.16 -11.41 8.74
N ASN A 281 26.05 -10.94 7.87
CA ASN A 281 27.19 -11.73 7.38
C ASN A 281 28.33 -11.84 8.39
N SER A 282 28.30 -11.02 9.46
CA SER A 282 29.29 -11.08 10.54
C SER A 282 28.98 -12.13 11.60
N ILE A 283 27.77 -12.71 11.58
CA ILE A 283 27.39 -13.76 12.52
C ILE A 283 28.11 -15.06 12.15
N PRO A 284 28.87 -15.66 13.08
CA PRO A 284 29.47 -16.97 12.85
C PRO A 284 28.37 -18.03 12.93
N ILE A 285 27.98 -18.57 11.79
CA ILE A 285 27.05 -19.70 11.70
C ILE A 285 27.82 -21.00 11.97
N ASP A 286 28.34 -21.12 13.20
CA ASP A 286 29.19 -22.25 13.60
C ASP A 286 28.38 -23.37 14.28
N ASN A 287 27.31 -23.00 14.98
CA ASN A 287 26.44 -23.90 15.73
C ASN A 287 25.02 -23.82 15.17
N LEU A 288 24.54 -24.94 14.63
CA LEU A 288 23.25 -25.04 13.98
C LEU A 288 22.40 -26.12 14.65
N LEU A 289 21.17 -25.75 14.97
CA LEU A 289 20.12 -26.70 15.36
C LEU A 289 19.70 -27.54 14.15
N GLU A 290 19.25 -28.76 14.44
CA GLU A 290 18.70 -29.62 13.40
C GLU A 290 17.33 -29.08 12.92
N VAL A 291 17.10 -29.09 11.60
CA VAL A 291 15.87 -28.54 10.99
C VAL A 291 14.60 -29.13 11.63
N ASN A 292 14.63 -30.43 11.95
CA ASN A 292 13.50 -31.16 12.53
C ASN A 292 13.19 -30.79 13.99
N GLU A 293 14.14 -30.19 14.70
CA GLU A 293 13.96 -29.66 16.05
C GLU A 293 13.31 -28.27 16.05
N VAL A 294 13.45 -27.52 14.96
CA VAL A 294 12.95 -26.15 14.84
C VAL A 294 11.64 -26.09 14.06
N SER A 295 11.45 -26.97 13.08
CA SER A 295 10.31 -26.88 12.15
C SER A 295 9.85 -28.25 11.63
N SER A 296 8.60 -28.35 11.19
CA SER A 296 8.18 -29.45 10.33
C SER A 296 8.73 -29.27 8.90
N PRO A 297 8.82 -30.34 8.09
CA PRO A 297 9.33 -30.23 6.71
C PRO A 297 8.59 -29.19 5.86
N SER A 298 7.27 -29.09 5.99
CA SER A 298 6.48 -28.10 5.26
C SER A 298 6.75 -26.66 5.71
N GLU A 299 6.89 -26.44 7.02
CA GLU A 299 7.23 -25.12 7.56
C GLU A 299 8.63 -24.69 7.13
N TRP A 300 9.59 -25.62 7.13
CA TRP A 300 10.95 -25.32 6.71
C TRP A 300 11.01 -24.85 5.26
N GLU A 301 10.31 -25.52 4.35
CA GLU A 301 10.25 -25.12 2.94
C GLU A 301 9.64 -23.72 2.77
N GLU A 302 8.62 -23.37 3.57
CA GLU A 302 8.05 -22.02 3.56
C GLU A 302 9.02 -20.95 4.09
N LEU A 303 9.71 -21.23 5.21
CA LEU A 303 10.70 -20.32 5.82
C LEU A 303 11.93 -20.14 4.92
N LYS A 304 12.39 -21.22 4.30
CA LYS A 304 13.50 -21.24 3.36
C LYS A 304 13.17 -20.40 2.13
N ALA A 305 12.03 -20.66 1.49
CA ALA A 305 11.59 -19.88 0.34
C ALA A 305 11.43 -18.39 0.67
N LEU A 306 10.98 -18.08 1.89
CA LEU A 306 10.86 -16.71 2.38
C LEU A 306 12.20 -15.98 2.46
N LEU A 307 13.23 -16.61 3.04
CA LEU A 307 14.56 -16.01 3.19
C LEU A 307 15.35 -15.98 1.89
N GLU A 308 15.27 -17.03 1.07
CA GLU A 308 15.91 -17.06 -0.25
C GLU A 308 15.37 -15.96 -1.17
N HIS A 309 14.06 -15.70 -1.13
CA HIS A 309 13.44 -14.58 -1.87
C HIS A 309 13.97 -13.20 -1.42
N ALA A 310 14.48 -13.11 -0.18
CA ALA A 310 15.07 -11.92 0.40
C ALA A 310 16.60 -11.83 0.19
N ASN A 311 17.20 -12.78 -0.55
CA ASN A 311 18.64 -13.00 -0.66
C ASN A 311 19.34 -13.20 0.69
N LEU A 312 18.69 -13.88 1.63
CA LEU A 312 19.25 -14.22 2.93
C LEU A 312 19.53 -15.71 3.03
N ASN A 313 20.59 -16.07 3.76
CA ASN A 313 20.90 -17.46 4.06
C ASN A 313 19.87 -18.05 5.05
N PRO A 314 19.09 -19.08 4.68
CA PRO A 314 18.10 -19.69 5.56
C PRO A 314 18.67 -20.26 6.87
N GLN A 315 19.95 -20.62 6.87
CA GLN A 315 20.64 -21.19 8.03
C GLN A 315 20.63 -20.25 9.25
N ILE A 316 20.43 -18.95 9.05
CA ILE A 316 20.32 -17.99 10.16
C ILE A 316 19.17 -18.29 11.13
N LEU A 317 18.11 -18.99 10.68
CA LEU A 317 16.99 -19.42 11.56
C LEU A 317 17.29 -20.68 12.36
N LEU A 318 18.40 -21.35 12.05
CA LEU A 318 18.88 -22.55 12.75
C LEU A 318 20.08 -22.21 13.65
N SER A 319 20.60 -20.98 13.58
CA SER A 319 21.70 -20.51 14.42
C SER A 319 21.31 -20.60 15.89
N ASP A 320 22.21 -21.16 16.69
CA ASP A 320 22.17 -21.27 18.17
C ASP A 320 23.59 -21.03 18.65
N PHE A 321 24.00 -19.75 18.64
CA PHE A 321 25.40 -19.36 18.73
C PHE A 321 26.04 -19.79 20.06
N ASP A 322 25.36 -19.55 21.17
CA ASP A 322 25.81 -19.86 22.52
C ASP A 322 25.52 -21.30 22.99
N LYS A 323 24.77 -22.09 22.19
CA LYS A 323 24.40 -23.49 22.46
C LYS A 323 23.46 -23.66 23.65
N ASP A 324 22.63 -22.68 23.95
CA ASP A 324 21.63 -22.80 25.01
C ASP A 324 20.39 -23.59 24.55
N GLY A 325 20.31 -23.92 23.26
CA GLY A 325 19.20 -24.65 22.65
C GLY A 325 18.04 -23.75 22.24
N ILE A 326 18.24 -22.44 22.19
CA ILE A 326 17.34 -21.42 21.69
C ILE A 326 17.95 -20.88 20.40
N ARG A 327 17.13 -20.75 19.36
CA ARG A 327 17.65 -20.16 18.13
C ARG A 327 17.91 -18.66 18.31
N ASP A 328 18.87 -18.11 17.57
CA ASP A 328 19.25 -16.71 17.67
C ASP A 328 18.23 -15.78 16.99
N PHE A 329 17.60 -16.23 15.89
CA PHE A 329 16.73 -15.40 15.06
C PHE A 329 15.37 -16.02 14.77
N THR A 330 14.37 -15.16 14.62
CA THR A 330 13.05 -15.51 14.10
C THR A 330 12.70 -14.57 12.95
N VAL A 331 12.12 -15.13 11.89
CA VAL A 331 11.51 -14.38 10.79
C VAL A 331 9.99 -14.25 10.96
N SER A 332 9.46 -13.12 10.54
CA SER A 332 8.04 -12.83 10.34
C SER A 332 7.81 -11.92 9.13
N THR A 333 6.56 -11.70 8.75
CA THR A 333 6.22 -10.87 7.58
C THR A 333 5.11 -9.88 7.91
N SER A 334 5.22 -8.66 7.38
CA SER A 334 4.17 -7.63 7.50
C SER A 334 4.03 -6.90 6.16
N GLY A 335 2.99 -7.26 5.39
CA GLY A 335 2.81 -6.76 4.03
C GLY A 335 3.99 -7.16 3.12
N ALA A 336 4.71 -6.16 2.58
CA ALA A 336 5.90 -6.37 1.76
C ALA A 336 7.20 -6.48 2.58
N MET A 337 7.15 -6.40 3.91
CA MET A 337 8.34 -6.42 4.76
C MET A 337 8.64 -7.84 5.24
N ILE A 338 9.92 -8.22 5.23
CA ILE A 338 10.44 -9.34 6.00
C ILE A 338 11.07 -8.75 7.25
N ILE A 339 10.67 -9.25 8.41
CA ILE A 339 11.17 -8.80 9.69
C ILE A 339 11.93 -9.96 10.30
N ILE A 340 13.22 -9.78 10.54
CA ILE A 340 14.05 -10.71 11.30
C ILE A 340 14.33 -10.07 12.65
N SER A 341 13.94 -10.77 13.70
CA SER A 341 14.12 -10.33 15.08
C SER A 341 15.03 -11.29 15.82
N ALA A 342 15.86 -10.76 16.72
CA ALA A 342 16.55 -11.59 17.69
C ALA A 342 15.53 -12.39 18.52
N GLU A 343 15.66 -13.71 18.53
CA GLU A 343 14.88 -14.59 19.38
C GLU A 343 15.49 -14.65 20.78
N ASP A 344 16.82 -14.66 20.87
CA ASP A 344 17.57 -14.56 22.12
C ASP A 344 17.96 -13.10 22.50
N GLU A 345 18.20 -12.86 23.79
CA GLU A 345 18.50 -11.55 24.40
C GLU A 345 20.01 -11.23 24.52
N ASP A 346 20.88 -12.25 24.50
CA ASP A 346 22.33 -12.17 24.77
C ASP A 346 23.02 -13.35 24.05
N TRP A 347 23.07 -13.27 22.72
CA TRP A 347 23.33 -14.45 21.87
C TRP A 347 24.75 -14.99 22.00
N ASP A 348 25.70 -14.23 22.57
CA ASP A 348 27.08 -14.65 22.80
C ASP A 348 27.39 -14.87 24.29
N ASN A 349 26.37 -14.70 25.14
CA ASN A 349 26.39 -14.99 26.58
C ASN A 349 27.52 -14.27 27.31
N ASP A 350 27.85 -13.05 26.85
CA ASP A 350 28.85 -12.19 27.46
C ASP A 350 28.28 -11.36 28.64
N GLY A 351 26.96 -11.47 28.85
CA GLY A 351 26.20 -10.76 29.89
C GLY A 351 25.69 -9.40 29.44
N VAL A 352 25.92 -9.01 28.19
CA VAL A 352 25.49 -7.75 27.56
C VAL A 352 24.35 -8.04 26.61
N LEU A 353 23.21 -7.40 26.84
CA LEU A 353 22.05 -7.60 25.98
C LEU A 353 22.32 -7.13 24.55
N ASN A 354 21.89 -7.91 23.56
CA ASN A 354 22.03 -7.65 22.11
C ASN A 354 21.67 -6.21 21.72
N LEU A 355 20.70 -5.58 22.40
CA LEU A 355 20.26 -4.21 22.10
C LEU A 355 21.32 -3.14 22.42
N VAL A 356 22.16 -3.36 23.43
CA VAL A 356 23.18 -2.40 23.90
C VAL A 356 24.60 -2.88 23.67
N ASP A 357 24.77 -4.09 23.14
CA ASP A 357 26.07 -4.58 22.74
C ASP A 357 26.60 -3.83 21.51
N SER A 358 27.85 -3.40 21.61
CA SER A 358 28.57 -2.66 20.57
C SER A 358 29.64 -3.47 19.87
N SER A 359 29.95 -4.68 20.37
CA SER A 359 30.97 -5.58 19.84
C SER A 359 30.67 -6.02 18.39
N TRP A 360 29.39 -6.10 18.04
CA TRP A 360 28.88 -6.57 16.74
C TRP A 360 28.53 -5.46 15.74
N SER A 361 28.93 -4.20 16.01
CA SER A 361 28.70 -3.11 15.07
C SER A 361 29.93 -2.82 14.20
N SER A 362 29.73 -2.77 12.88
CA SER A 362 30.73 -2.26 11.93
C SER A 362 30.97 -0.75 12.06
N PHE A 363 30.12 -0.05 12.82
CA PHE A 363 30.21 1.38 13.09
C PHE A 363 30.18 1.63 14.61
N ASN A 364 31.14 2.39 15.16
CA ASN A 364 31.12 2.79 16.57
C ASN A 364 29.97 3.78 16.85
N TYR A 365 28.75 3.27 16.97
CA TYR A 365 27.60 4.00 17.49
C TYR A 365 26.88 3.12 18.51
N PRO A 366 27.31 3.13 19.79
CA PRO A 366 26.53 2.49 20.82
C PRO A 366 25.16 3.14 20.84
N VAL A 367 24.12 2.36 21.12
CA VAL A 367 22.88 2.92 21.63
C VAL A 367 23.26 3.90 22.74
N LYS A 368 22.90 5.18 22.57
CA LYS A 368 23.41 6.22 23.46
C LYS A 368 22.71 6.05 24.81
N ILE A 369 23.49 5.78 25.85
CA ILE A 369 23.02 5.94 27.24
C ILE A 369 22.75 7.43 27.44
N ILE A 370 21.52 7.73 27.85
CA ILE A 370 21.02 9.09 27.90
C ILE A 370 21.53 9.82 29.14
N ASP A 371 22.07 11.02 28.93
CA ASP A 371 22.42 11.96 29.98
C ASP A 371 21.41 13.12 30.08
N GLU A 372 21.64 14.07 30.99
CA GLU A 372 20.76 15.23 31.16
C GLU A 372 20.63 16.08 29.88
N GLY A 373 21.69 16.20 29.08
CA GLY A 373 21.71 16.99 27.85
C GLY A 373 20.84 16.39 26.73
N ASP A 374 20.48 15.12 26.87
CA ASP A 374 19.61 14.37 25.96
C ASP A 374 18.13 14.37 26.37
N ILE A 375 17.78 15.08 27.45
CA ILE A 375 16.39 15.30 27.85
C ILE A 375 15.94 16.68 27.40
N SER A 376 14.88 16.70 26.59
CA SER A 376 14.20 17.93 26.20
C SER A 376 13.04 18.24 27.16
N ASN A 377 12.68 19.53 27.26
CA ASN A 377 11.48 19.97 27.99
C ASN A 377 10.52 20.68 27.04
N ARG A 378 10.11 20.01 25.96
CA ARG A 378 9.32 20.62 24.88
C ARG A 378 7.89 20.94 25.34
N PHE A 379 7.38 20.22 26.34
CA PHE A 379 6.06 20.47 26.92
C PHE A 379 6.08 21.44 28.12
N ASN A 380 7.20 22.11 28.40
CA ASN A 380 7.35 23.18 29.40
C ASN A 380 6.91 22.78 30.82
N VAL A 381 7.35 21.62 31.29
CA VAL A 381 7.11 21.13 32.65
C VAL A 381 7.95 21.93 33.65
N GLN A 382 7.32 22.39 34.73
CA GLN A 382 7.95 23.18 35.80
C GLN A 382 8.23 22.32 37.02
N GLY A 383 9.29 22.64 37.77
CA GLY A 383 9.59 22.01 39.06
C GLY A 383 10.01 20.54 39.00
N VAL A 384 10.40 20.03 37.83
CA VAL A 384 10.89 18.66 37.63
C VAL A 384 12.35 18.72 37.20
N SER A 385 13.23 18.01 37.93
CA SER A 385 14.65 17.89 37.62
C SER A 385 14.90 16.66 36.75
N ALA A 386 15.44 16.88 35.54
CA ALA A 386 15.81 15.81 34.61
C ALA A 386 16.83 14.84 35.24
N ASN A 387 17.88 15.38 35.88
CA ASN A 387 18.87 14.60 36.62
C ASN A 387 18.27 13.71 37.71
N GLN A 388 17.35 14.25 38.50
CA GLN A 388 16.72 13.48 39.58
C GLN A 388 15.88 12.34 39.02
N LEU A 389 15.15 12.61 37.94
CA LEU A 389 14.30 11.63 37.28
C LEU A 389 15.11 10.48 36.66
N ILE A 390 16.22 10.78 35.98
CA ILE A 390 17.15 9.75 35.45
C ILE A 390 17.61 8.85 36.60
N LYS A 391 18.05 9.45 37.71
CA LYS A 391 18.54 8.70 38.88
C LYS A 391 17.45 7.82 39.48
N ASP A 392 16.23 8.32 39.60
CA ASP A 392 15.13 7.57 40.22
C ASP A 392 14.67 6.41 39.32
N LEU A 393 14.59 6.61 37.99
CA LEU A 393 14.34 5.52 37.05
C LEU A 393 15.46 4.48 37.06
N GLY A 394 16.72 4.92 37.15
CA GLY A 394 17.87 4.02 37.28
C GLY A 394 17.83 3.16 38.54
N LYS A 395 17.38 3.70 39.69
CA LYS A 395 17.15 2.90 40.91
C LYS A 395 16.07 1.83 40.74
N SER A 396 15.08 2.08 39.89
CA SER A 396 14.06 1.11 39.50
C SER A 396 14.55 0.10 38.45
N GLY A 397 15.84 0.10 38.09
CA GLY A 397 16.41 -0.81 37.11
C GLY A 397 16.11 -0.43 35.65
N ILE A 398 15.62 0.79 35.40
CA ILE A 398 15.28 1.27 34.06
C ILE A 398 16.45 2.05 33.47
N SER A 399 16.93 1.61 32.31
CA SER A 399 17.95 2.31 31.53
C SER A 399 17.30 3.12 30.40
N LEU A 400 17.77 4.36 30.21
CA LEU A 400 17.30 5.24 29.16
C LEU A 400 18.23 5.16 27.95
N LEU A 401 17.63 4.91 26.78
CA LEU A 401 18.31 4.71 25.51
C LEU A 401 17.78 5.71 24.47
N ALA A 402 18.61 6.11 23.52
CA ALA A 402 18.15 6.75 22.29
C ALA A 402 18.68 6.08 21.04
N HIS A 403 17.84 6.07 20.01
CA HIS A 403 18.23 5.77 18.64
C HIS A 403 18.43 7.09 17.87
N ASP A 404 19.51 7.18 17.09
CA ASP A 404 19.95 8.44 16.47
C ASP A 404 20.20 9.56 17.51
N ASP A 405 20.05 10.82 17.10
CA ASP A 405 20.11 12.02 17.96
C ASP A 405 18.76 12.33 18.63
N LEU A 406 17.87 11.35 18.78
CA LEU A 406 16.55 11.55 19.35
C LEU A 406 16.62 11.77 20.86
N LYS A 407 15.95 12.83 21.32
CA LYS A 407 15.89 13.17 22.74
C LYS A 407 14.64 12.62 23.41
N HIS A 408 14.79 12.23 24.67
CA HIS A 408 13.62 12.01 25.54
C HIS A 408 12.94 13.34 25.83
N ASP A 409 11.68 13.29 26.30
CA ASP A 409 11.00 14.47 26.84
C ASP A 409 10.70 14.29 28.33
N LEU A 410 10.96 15.34 29.09
CA LEU A 410 10.83 15.40 30.54
C LEU A 410 9.43 15.02 31.03
N LEU A 411 8.37 15.41 30.31
CA LEU A 411 7.00 15.09 30.70
C LEU A 411 6.72 13.59 30.59
N ILE A 412 7.21 12.94 29.53
CA ILE A 412 6.99 11.52 29.26
C ILE A 412 7.65 10.69 30.37
N LEU A 413 8.92 10.98 30.64
CA LEU A 413 9.67 10.31 31.69
C LEU A 413 9.03 10.52 33.08
N LYS A 414 8.51 11.73 33.35
CA LYS A 414 7.81 12.03 34.60
C LYS A 414 6.55 11.18 34.75
N VAL A 415 5.70 11.13 33.71
CA VAL A 415 4.47 10.32 33.74
C VAL A 415 4.79 8.84 33.86
N PHE A 416 5.82 8.35 33.17
CA PHE A 416 6.28 6.97 33.32
C PHE A 416 6.71 6.66 34.76
N GLY A 417 7.51 7.52 35.38
CA GLY A 417 7.91 7.39 36.78
C GLY A 417 6.71 7.42 37.75
N ASP A 418 5.74 8.31 37.51
CA ASP A 418 4.49 8.37 38.30
C ASP A 418 3.72 7.04 38.20
N ILE A 419 3.62 6.44 37.00
CA ILE A 419 2.94 5.16 36.78
C ILE A 419 3.65 4.02 37.52
N LEU A 420 4.98 3.95 37.42
CA LEU A 420 5.77 2.95 38.16
C LEU A 420 5.58 3.09 39.67
N GLY A 421 5.50 4.33 40.19
CA GLY A 421 5.25 4.58 41.60
C GLY A 421 3.88 4.09 42.10
N TYR A 422 2.91 3.91 41.21
CA TYR A 422 1.60 3.34 41.58
C TYR A 422 1.61 1.82 41.67
N LEU A 423 2.47 1.14 40.92
CA LEU A 423 2.55 -0.32 40.87
C LEU A 423 3.11 -0.93 42.15
N LYS A 424 2.82 -2.21 42.39
CA LYS A 424 3.56 -2.97 43.40
C LYS A 424 4.97 -3.27 42.90
N ASP A 425 5.93 -3.32 43.83
CA ASP A 425 7.32 -3.59 43.50
C ASP A 425 7.46 -4.91 42.71
N GLY A 426 8.11 -4.84 41.54
CA GLY A 426 8.39 -6.00 40.68
C GLY A 426 7.30 -6.39 39.67
N GLU A 427 6.18 -5.66 39.58
CA GLU A 427 5.11 -6.00 38.61
C GLU A 427 5.45 -5.63 37.16
N ALA A 428 6.15 -4.51 36.92
CA ALA A 428 6.56 -4.10 35.58
C ALA A 428 7.84 -4.83 35.13
N ASN A 429 7.80 -5.47 33.97
CA ASN A 429 8.96 -6.15 33.38
C ASN A 429 9.58 -5.29 32.27
N VAL A 430 9.94 -4.05 32.59
CA VAL A 430 10.58 -3.12 31.66
C VAL A 430 12.04 -2.96 32.10
N LYS A 431 12.98 -3.05 31.15
CA LYS A 431 14.41 -2.74 31.36
C LYS A 431 14.82 -1.43 30.70
N PHE A 432 14.20 -1.12 29.56
CA PHE A 432 14.63 0.01 28.73
C PHE A 432 13.48 0.92 28.34
N LEU A 433 13.73 2.23 28.37
CA LEU A 433 12.94 3.22 27.65
C LEU A 433 13.79 3.76 26.51
N ARG A 434 13.32 3.57 25.28
CA ARG A 434 14.08 3.93 24.09
C ARG A 434 13.34 4.94 23.23
N THR A 435 13.95 6.09 22.94
CA THR A 435 13.44 6.95 21.87
C THR A 435 13.83 6.38 20.52
N SER A 436 12.87 6.23 19.62
CA SER A 436 13.12 5.68 18.29
C SER A 436 12.13 6.23 17.27
N LYS A 437 12.40 5.95 15.99
CA LYS A 437 11.40 6.09 14.93
C LYS A 437 10.73 4.72 14.73
N PRO A 438 9.40 4.68 14.53
CA PRO A 438 8.72 3.43 14.27
C PRO A 438 9.16 2.87 12.92
N LEU A 439 9.65 1.64 12.91
CA LEU A 439 9.95 0.91 11.66
C LEU A 439 8.67 0.66 10.86
N PHE A 440 7.56 0.41 11.56
CA PHE A 440 6.20 0.34 11.01
C PHE A 440 5.18 0.63 12.12
N LYS A 441 3.97 1.05 11.74
CA LYS A 441 2.87 1.34 12.66
C LYS A 441 1.65 0.46 12.34
N TYR A 442 1.13 -0.22 13.35
CA TYR A 442 -0.20 -0.83 13.28
C TYR A 442 -1.22 0.20 13.75
N GLY A 443 -1.76 0.98 12.82
CA GLY A 443 -2.69 2.08 13.11
C GLY A 443 -2.11 3.47 12.87
N LYS A 444 -2.95 4.50 12.92
CA LYS A 444 -2.57 5.89 12.58
C LYS A 444 -1.96 6.65 13.77
N GLU A 445 -2.26 6.25 15.00
CA GLU A 445 -1.96 7.01 16.22
C GLU A 445 -1.30 6.11 17.28
N VAL A 446 -0.06 5.69 17.02
CA VAL A 446 0.76 4.89 17.94
C VAL A 446 1.96 5.74 18.34
N TYR A 447 2.17 5.92 19.65
CA TYR A 447 3.27 6.73 20.21
C TYR A 447 4.22 5.94 21.12
N PHE A 448 3.76 4.79 21.60
CA PHE A 448 4.50 3.90 22.48
C PHE A 448 4.33 2.46 21.99
N SER A 449 5.32 1.61 22.25
CA SER A 449 5.21 0.19 21.97
C SER A 449 6.14 -0.61 22.87
N TYR A 450 5.59 -1.56 23.61
CA TYR A 450 6.36 -2.51 24.39
C TYR A 450 6.86 -3.68 23.52
N ARG A 451 8.12 -4.02 23.70
CA ARG A 451 8.80 -5.17 23.08
C ARG A 451 9.13 -6.21 24.15
N PRO A 452 8.41 -7.34 24.20
CA PRO A 452 8.63 -8.39 25.21
C PRO A 452 10.01 -9.05 25.14
N SER A 453 10.57 -9.09 23.93
CA SER A 453 11.90 -9.60 23.60
C SER A 453 13.00 -8.89 24.36
N SER A 454 13.13 -7.57 24.19
CA SER A 454 14.18 -6.75 24.82
C SER A 454 13.69 -6.00 26.06
N ARG A 455 12.46 -6.28 26.52
CA ARG A 455 11.80 -5.58 27.65
C ARG A 455 11.88 -4.06 27.52
N THR A 456 11.66 -3.58 26.30
CA THR A 456 11.85 -2.17 25.94
C THR A 456 10.51 -1.53 25.63
N ILE A 457 10.26 -0.34 26.17
CA ILE A 457 9.19 0.52 25.65
C ILE A 457 9.83 1.52 24.69
N ASP A 458 9.47 1.39 23.42
CA ASP A 458 9.78 2.38 22.39
C ASP A 458 8.90 3.61 22.56
N ILE A 459 9.49 4.80 22.37
CA ILE A 459 8.83 6.09 22.46
C ILE A 459 9.04 6.83 21.14
N TYR A 460 7.94 7.10 20.43
CA TYR A 460 7.92 7.82 19.16
C TYR A 460 7.69 9.32 19.42
N VAL A 461 8.68 9.96 20.06
CA VAL A 461 8.57 11.34 20.58
C VAL A 461 8.17 12.35 19.51
N GLU A 462 8.78 12.30 18.33
CA GLU A 462 8.50 13.26 17.25
C GLU A 462 7.07 13.11 16.70
N ASP A 463 6.54 11.88 16.63
CA ASP A 463 5.16 11.63 16.24
C ASP A 463 4.16 12.20 17.25
N LEU A 464 4.45 12.01 18.55
CA LEU A 464 3.64 12.57 19.63
C LEU A 464 3.63 14.11 19.59
N ILE A 465 4.80 14.72 19.33
CA ILE A 465 4.92 16.18 19.22
C ILE A 465 4.16 16.69 18.00
N ALA A 466 4.27 16.01 16.86
CA ALA A 466 3.53 16.35 15.66
C ALA A 466 2.02 16.31 15.92
N LYS A 467 1.54 15.26 16.59
CA LYS A 467 0.13 15.16 16.98
C LYS A 467 -0.29 16.26 17.94
N PHE A 468 0.52 16.54 18.96
CA PHE A 468 0.22 17.59 19.93
C PHE A 468 0.07 18.96 19.26
N LYS A 469 0.98 19.29 18.32
CA LYS A 469 0.89 20.51 17.50
C LYS A 469 -0.36 20.53 16.62
N GLU A 470 -0.69 19.40 15.98
CA GLU A 470 -1.91 19.26 15.19
C GLU A 470 -3.16 19.54 16.02
N MET A 471 -3.27 18.91 17.20
CA MET A 471 -4.42 19.07 18.10
C MET A 471 -4.53 20.52 18.60
N HIS A 472 -3.41 21.16 18.90
CA HIS A 472 -3.38 22.58 19.26
C HIS A 472 -3.93 23.44 18.13
N GLN A 473 -3.46 23.24 16.91
CA GLN A 473 -3.85 24.06 15.76
C GLN A 473 -5.31 23.85 15.34
N LYS A 474 -5.78 22.58 15.29
CA LYS A 474 -7.09 22.24 14.73
C LYS A 474 -8.24 22.31 15.71
N HIS A 475 -8.01 21.97 16.98
CA HIS A 475 -9.09 21.74 17.94
C HIS A 475 -9.02 22.63 19.18
N TYR A 476 -7.84 23.20 19.49
CA TYR A 476 -7.61 23.92 20.73
C TYR A 476 -6.79 25.21 20.53
N SER A 477 -6.96 25.89 19.40
CA SER A 477 -6.13 27.06 19.04
C SER A 477 -6.26 28.23 20.01
N ASN A 478 -7.38 28.29 20.74
CA ASN A 478 -7.65 29.27 21.80
C ASN A 478 -7.11 28.86 23.18
N LYS A 479 -6.53 27.67 23.33
CA LYS A 479 -5.95 27.18 24.58
C LYS A 479 -4.46 27.46 24.64
N SER A 480 -3.98 27.80 25.84
CA SER A 480 -2.55 27.84 26.10
C SER A 480 -1.95 26.43 26.02
N GLN A 481 -0.64 26.34 25.76
CA GLN A 481 0.08 25.08 25.76
C GLN A 481 -0.11 24.34 27.10
N ALA A 482 -0.07 25.04 28.23
CA ALA A 482 -0.25 24.44 29.55
C ALA A 482 -1.64 23.85 29.75
N GLU A 483 -2.70 24.54 29.28
CA GLU A 483 -4.07 24.00 29.30
C GLU A 483 -4.20 22.75 28.43
N LEU A 484 -3.58 22.75 27.24
CA LEU A 484 -3.63 21.60 26.34
C LEU A 484 -2.83 20.41 26.90
N VAL A 485 -1.67 20.65 27.50
CA VAL A 485 -0.90 19.62 28.20
C VAL A 485 -1.76 18.96 29.29
N LYS A 486 -2.41 19.79 30.12
CA LYS A 486 -3.25 19.29 31.22
C LYS A 486 -4.51 18.57 30.75
N GLY A 487 -5.16 19.11 29.72
CA GLY A 487 -6.47 18.65 29.25
C GLY A 487 -6.43 17.49 28.25
N TYR A 488 -5.31 17.31 27.53
CA TYR A 488 -5.18 16.32 26.46
C TYR A 488 -3.93 15.45 26.60
N LEU A 489 -2.75 16.05 26.64
CA LEU A 489 -1.49 15.29 26.58
C LEU A 489 -1.29 14.41 27.81
N LEU A 490 -1.53 14.94 29.02
CA LEU A 490 -1.42 14.16 30.25
C LEU A 490 -2.35 12.93 30.25
N PRO A 491 -3.67 13.07 29.97
CA PRO A 491 -4.55 11.92 29.78
C PRO A 491 -4.03 10.88 28.78
N LEU A 492 -3.56 11.33 27.61
CA LEU A 492 -3.02 10.45 26.58
C LEU A 492 -1.79 9.69 27.10
N LEU A 493 -0.84 10.40 27.72
CA LEU A 493 0.37 9.80 28.27
C LEU A 493 0.07 8.77 29.35
N TYR A 494 -0.81 9.09 30.32
CA TYR A 494 -1.17 8.13 31.37
C TYR A 494 -1.82 6.88 30.80
N HIS A 495 -2.76 7.02 29.85
CA HIS A 495 -3.39 5.87 29.20
C HIS A 495 -2.38 5.05 28.40
N SER A 496 -1.70 5.65 27.42
CA SER A 496 -0.86 4.89 26.49
C SER A 496 0.39 4.31 27.15
N LEU A 497 1.05 5.00 28.08
CA LEU A 497 2.19 4.42 28.81
C LEU A 497 1.75 3.30 29.74
N SER A 498 0.65 3.47 30.47
CA SER A 498 0.16 2.38 31.35
C SER A 498 -0.27 1.16 30.54
N HIS A 499 -0.83 1.35 29.35
CA HIS A 499 -1.17 0.28 28.41
C HIS A 499 0.07 -0.57 28.05
N GLU A 500 1.15 0.08 27.62
CA GLU A 500 2.40 -0.62 27.29
C GLU A 500 3.07 -1.26 28.51
N ILE A 501 2.98 -0.62 29.69
CA ILE A 501 3.48 -1.20 30.94
C ILE A 501 2.69 -2.46 31.31
N VAL A 502 1.37 -2.50 31.09
CA VAL A 502 0.57 -3.70 31.35
C VAL A 502 0.95 -4.85 30.42
N HIS A 503 1.25 -4.58 29.15
CA HIS A 503 1.82 -5.58 28.24
C HIS A 503 3.17 -6.15 28.70
N SER A 504 3.89 -5.42 29.57
CA SER A 504 5.11 -5.94 30.20
C SER A 504 4.86 -6.91 31.36
N MET A 505 3.70 -6.84 32.00
CA MET A 505 3.43 -7.63 33.22
C MET A 505 3.20 -9.11 32.91
N GLN A 506 3.57 -9.98 33.84
CA GLN A 506 3.29 -11.42 33.77
C GLN A 506 1.92 -11.74 34.35
N LEU A 507 0.85 -11.43 33.60
CA LEU A 507 -0.54 -11.62 34.04
C LEU A 507 -1.17 -12.89 33.45
N PRO A 508 -2.08 -13.58 34.16
CA PRO A 508 -2.87 -14.69 33.62
C PRO A 508 -3.98 -14.19 32.69
N VAL A 509 -3.58 -13.63 31.53
CA VAL A 509 -4.45 -12.90 30.59
C VAL A 509 -5.76 -13.61 30.29
N GLU A 510 -5.69 -14.91 29.99
CA GLU A 510 -6.85 -15.67 29.54
C GLU A 510 -7.88 -15.88 30.67
N GLU A 511 -7.43 -16.20 31.88
CA GLU A 511 -8.30 -16.40 33.04
C GLU A 511 -9.02 -15.08 33.38
N MET A 512 -8.27 -13.99 33.42
CA MET A 512 -8.80 -12.66 33.72
C MET A 512 -9.75 -12.16 32.63
N ALA A 513 -9.45 -12.45 31.36
CA ALA A 513 -10.33 -12.10 30.26
C ALA A 513 -11.64 -12.88 30.32
N GLN A 514 -11.60 -14.17 30.69
CA GLN A 514 -12.81 -14.98 30.90
C GLN A 514 -13.70 -14.40 32.01
N GLU A 515 -13.10 -14.04 33.16
CA GLU A 515 -13.79 -13.32 34.24
C GLU A 515 -14.36 -11.97 33.76
N GLY A 516 -13.66 -11.31 32.84
CA GLY A 516 -14.06 -10.08 32.18
C GLY A 516 -15.20 -10.22 31.16
N GLY A 517 -15.61 -11.44 30.83
CA GLY A 517 -16.69 -11.73 29.88
C GLY A 517 -16.22 -12.12 28.48
N TRP A 518 -14.95 -12.48 28.30
CA TRP A 518 -14.47 -13.12 27.06
C TRP A 518 -14.82 -14.60 27.02
N THR A 519 -15.14 -15.08 25.83
CA THR A 519 -15.22 -16.50 25.50
C THR A 519 -14.38 -16.78 24.27
N PHE A 520 -13.70 -17.92 24.27
CA PHE A 520 -12.82 -18.36 23.19
C PHE A 520 -12.53 -19.86 23.35
N THR A 521 -12.14 -20.49 22.25
CA THR A 521 -11.69 -21.88 22.22
C THR A 521 -10.18 -21.93 22.06
N ARG A 522 -9.51 -22.78 22.85
CA ARG A 522 -8.06 -23.02 22.72
C ARG A 522 -7.83 -24.10 21.68
N GLU A 523 -7.08 -23.77 20.64
CA GLU A 523 -6.62 -24.74 19.64
C GLU A 523 -5.11 -24.91 19.73
N PRO A 524 -4.59 -26.14 19.94
CA PRO A 524 -3.16 -26.41 19.95
C PRO A 524 -2.49 -25.96 18.65
N LEU A 525 -1.41 -25.19 18.76
CA LEU A 525 -0.67 -24.72 17.61
C LEU A 525 0.20 -25.85 17.05
N GLN A 526 -0.04 -26.23 15.79
CA GLN A 526 0.68 -27.32 15.11
C GLN A 526 2.07 -26.90 14.59
N SER A 527 2.50 -25.67 14.88
CA SER A 527 3.76 -25.11 14.37
C SER A 527 4.92 -25.38 15.32
N ARG A 528 5.89 -26.20 14.89
CA ARG A 528 7.13 -26.40 15.67
C ARG A 528 7.92 -25.10 15.78
N TYR A 529 7.94 -24.35 14.69
CA TYR A 529 8.65 -23.08 14.62
C TYR A 529 8.15 -22.05 15.64
N LEU A 530 6.87 -22.06 15.99
CA LEU A 530 6.32 -21.14 16.98
C LEU A 530 6.32 -21.68 18.42
N ASN A 531 6.59 -22.98 18.63
CA ASN A 531 6.44 -23.64 19.93
C ASN A 531 7.70 -24.34 20.49
N GLN A 532 8.80 -24.45 19.72
CA GLN A 532 10.06 -25.11 20.12
C GLN A 532 11.29 -24.22 19.90
N LYS A 533 12.33 -24.43 20.73
CA LYS A 533 13.66 -23.77 20.63
C LYS A 533 13.56 -22.23 20.59
N ARG A 534 12.78 -21.68 21.53
CA ARG A 534 12.45 -20.25 21.67
C ARG A 534 12.56 -19.85 23.14
N LEU A 535 12.81 -18.56 23.40
CA LEU A 535 12.66 -18.02 24.75
C LEU A 535 11.26 -18.35 25.28
N LYS A 536 11.17 -18.83 26.53
CA LYS A 536 9.93 -19.34 27.13
C LYS A 536 8.74 -18.38 26.99
N ARG A 537 8.98 -17.07 27.10
CA ARG A 537 7.96 -16.02 26.98
C ARG A 537 7.50 -15.73 25.54
N LYS A 538 8.23 -16.21 24.53
CA LYS A 538 7.93 -16.08 23.10
C LYS A 538 7.27 -17.35 22.51
N MET A 539 7.26 -18.45 23.25
CA MET A 539 6.61 -19.70 22.82
C MET A 539 5.09 -19.53 22.72
N ILE A 540 4.51 -20.03 21.64
CA ILE A 540 3.07 -20.05 21.40
C ILE A 540 2.60 -21.50 21.36
N HIS A 541 1.94 -21.96 22.42
CA HIS A 541 1.47 -23.35 22.52
C HIS A 541 0.08 -23.56 21.90
N HIS A 542 -0.75 -22.53 21.91
CA HIS A 542 -2.10 -22.56 21.40
C HIS A 542 -2.49 -21.21 20.80
N THR A 543 -3.53 -21.24 19.98
CA THR A 543 -4.20 -20.04 19.48
C THR A 543 -5.62 -19.96 20.01
N LEU A 544 -6.13 -18.74 20.15
CA LEU A 544 -7.50 -18.50 20.58
C LEU A 544 -8.39 -18.33 19.36
N LYS A 545 -9.38 -19.21 19.19
CA LYS A 545 -10.42 -19.11 18.16
C LYS A 545 -11.74 -18.65 18.74
N GLU A 546 -12.63 -18.24 17.84
CA GLU A 546 -14.01 -17.84 18.16
C GLU A 546 -14.10 -16.78 19.27
N GLN A 547 -13.12 -15.89 19.32
CA GLN A 547 -13.00 -14.90 20.38
C GLN A 547 -14.20 -13.94 20.36
N LYS A 548 -14.94 -13.92 21.47
CA LYS A 548 -16.11 -13.07 21.66
C LYS A 548 -16.01 -12.37 23.01
N PHE A 549 -16.30 -11.08 23.03
CA PHE A 549 -16.49 -10.32 24.25
C PHE A 549 -17.97 -10.10 24.50
N LYS A 550 -18.48 -10.55 25.66
CA LYS A 550 -19.91 -10.52 26.02
C LYS A 550 -20.79 -11.07 24.88
N ASN A 551 -20.44 -12.27 24.39
CA ASN A 551 -21.12 -13.02 23.32
C ASN A 551 -21.10 -12.38 21.92
N LYS A 552 -20.30 -11.35 21.68
CA LYS A 552 -20.15 -10.69 20.38
C LYS A 552 -18.70 -10.67 19.93
N THR A 553 -18.47 -10.89 18.65
CA THR A 553 -17.17 -10.71 18.00
C THR A 553 -16.82 -9.22 17.92
N GLY A 554 -15.53 -8.89 17.75
CA GLY A 554 -15.10 -7.51 17.52
C GLY A 554 -15.79 -6.86 16.31
N ARG A 555 -16.05 -7.64 15.25
CA ARG A 555 -16.78 -7.16 14.06
C ARG A 555 -18.22 -6.77 14.36
N GLU A 556 -18.94 -7.56 15.16
CA GLU A 556 -20.31 -7.24 15.59
C GLU A 556 -20.34 -6.00 16.47
N TRP A 557 -19.37 -5.86 17.40
CA TRP A 557 -19.24 -4.65 18.21
C TRP A 557 -18.98 -3.40 17.38
N LEU A 558 -18.10 -3.47 16.37
CA LEU A 558 -17.83 -2.36 15.45
C LEU A 558 -19.08 -1.98 14.63
N GLN A 559 -19.91 -2.96 14.26
CA GLN A 559 -21.18 -2.69 13.58
C GLN A 559 -22.19 -1.98 14.49
N GLU A 560 -22.24 -2.32 15.78
CA GLU A 560 -23.08 -1.61 16.75
C GLU A 560 -22.57 -0.19 16.99
N PHE A 561 -21.25 -0.02 17.18
CA PHE A 561 -20.65 1.30 17.37
C PHE A 561 -20.98 2.26 16.21
N ARG A 562 -20.94 1.77 14.96
CA ARG A 562 -21.30 2.57 13.78
C ARG A 562 -22.76 3.01 13.72
N LYS A 563 -23.65 2.38 14.50
CA LYS A 563 -25.09 2.70 14.54
C LYS A 563 -25.47 3.63 15.71
N GLU A 564 -24.60 3.77 16.70
CA GLU A 564 -24.86 4.57 17.90
C GLU A 564 -24.00 5.85 17.89
N GLU A 565 -24.62 7.02 18.02
CA GLU A 565 -23.93 8.29 17.80
C GLU A 565 -23.17 8.86 19.02
N SER A 566 -23.45 8.40 20.26
CA SER A 566 -22.79 8.96 21.45
C SER A 566 -22.76 8.06 22.70
N ASP A 567 -21.69 8.23 23.50
CA ASP A 567 -21.43 7.57 24.78
C ASP A 567 -21.50 6.03 24.71
N PHE A 568 -21.11 5.46 23.58
CA PHE A 568 -21.22 4.03 23.31
C PHE A 568 -20.43 3.20 24.33
N LEU A 569 -19.17 3.57 24.59
CA LEU A 569 -18.30 2.82 25.50
C LEU A 569 -18.84 2.86 26.93
N ILE A 570 -19.37 4.01 27.35
CA ILE A 570 -19.99 4.18 28.66
C ILE A 570 -21.28 3.39 28.79
N LYS A 571 -22.14 3.37 27.77
CA LYS A 571 -23.40 2.61 27.77
C LYS A 571 -23.16 1.11 27.83
N LYS A 572 -22.19 0.61 27.06
CA LYS A 572 -21.87 -0.83 26.96
C LYS A 572 -20.90 -1.32 28.03
N GLY A 573 -20.30 -0.40 28.80
CA GLY A 573 -19.30 -0.71 29.83
C GLY A 573 -18.09 -1.40 29.22
N ILE A 574 -17.53 -0.80 28.17
CA ILE A 574 -16.36 -1.28 27.41
C ILE A 574 -15.21 -0.29 27.64
N PRO A 575 -13.98 -0.76 27.95
CA PRO A 575 -12.82 0.13 28.13
C PRO A 575 -12.51 0.99 26.91
N SER A 576 -12.42 0.38 25.73
CA SER A 576 -12.22 1.07 24.44
C SER A 576 -12.63 0.16 23.28
N LEU A 577 -12.75 0.68 22.06
CA LEU A 577 -12.99 -0.21 20.91
C LEU A 577 -11.80 -1.12 20.62
N TYR A 578 -10.57 -0.62 20.86
CA TYR A 578 -9.34 -1.39 20.72
C TYR A 578 -9.28 -2.58 21.69
N SER A 579 -9.85 -2.41 22.89
CA SER A 579 -10.01 -3.49 23.88
C SER A 579 -10.78 -4.71 23.35
N LEU A 580 -11.51 -4.60 22.23
CA LEU A 580 -12.34 -5.66 21.65
C LEU A 580 -11.60 -6.50 20.58
N GLU A 581 -10.34 -6.21 20.32
CA GLU A 581 -9.56 -6.94 19.31
C GLU A 581 -9.16 -8.35 19.78
N LYS A 582 -8.68 -8.46 21.02
CA LYS A 582 -8.27 -9.73 21.64
C LYS A 582 -8.20 -9.61 23.17
N PRO A 583 -8.25 -10.73 23.93
CA PRO A 583 -8.15 -10.76 25.38
C PRO A 583 -6.99 -9.96 25.99
N SER A 584 -5.81 -9.96 25.36
CA SER A 584 -4.65 -9.22 25.87
C SER A 584 -4.83 -7.71 25.80
N GLU A 585 -5.38 -7.18 24.70
CA GLU A 585 -5.69 -5.74 24.59
C GLU A 585 -6.80 -5.34 25.55
N TRP A 586 -7.79 -6.22 25.75
CA TRP A 586 -8.82 -5.96 26.75
C TRP A 586 -8.24 -5.75 28.14
N LEU A 587 -7.36 -6.65 28.57
CA LEU A 587 -6.76 -6.58 29.90
C LEU A 587 -5.86 -5.34 30.02
N ALA A 588 -5.03 -5.07 29.02
CA ALA A 588 -4.19 -3.87 28.96
C ALA A 588 -5.02 -2.59 29.08
N GLU A 589 -6.09 -2.47 28.31
CA GLU A 589 -7.01 -1.33 28.36
C GLU A 589 -7.72 -1.23 29.72
N ALA A 590 -8.22 -2.36 30.26
CA ALA A 590 -8.93 -2.38 31.54
C ALA A 590 -8.04 -1.94 32.70
N ILE A 591 -6.79 -2.41 32.77
CA ILE A 591 -5.86 -2.01 33.82
C ILE A 591 -5.39 -0.56 33.59
N SER A 592 -5.18 -0.14 32.34
CA SER A 592 -4.89 1.28 32.02
C SER A 592 -5.99 2.22 32.50
N MET A 593 -7.26 1.78 32.47
CA MET A 593 -8.36 2.55 33.05
C MET A 593 -8.22 2.72 34.56
N CYS A 594 -7.63 1.75 35.28
CA CYS A 594 -7.33 1.90 36.69
C CYS A 594 -6.31 3.02 36.94
N PHE A 595 -5.25 3.10 36.13
CA PHE A 595 -4.27 4.19 36.19
C PHE A 595 -4.91 5.54 35.89
N MET A 596 -5.77 5.60 34.87
CA MET A 596 -6.55 6.81 34.55
C MET A 596 -7.43 7.24 35.73
N ARG A 597 -8.06 6.30 36.44
CA ARG A 597 -8.87 6.61 37.64
C ARG A 597 -8.04 7.07 38.83
N LYS A 598 -6.77 6.66 38.90
CA LYS A 598 -5.83 7.08 39.94
C LYS A 598 -5.36 8.51 39.67
N ALA A 599 -4.83 8.77 38.47
CA ALA A 599 -4.33 10.07 38.05
C ALA A 599 -5.45 11.12 37.90
N PHE A 600 -6.64 10.70 37.48
CA PHE A 600 -7.81 11.57 37.26
C PHE A 600 -9.03 11.04 38.03
N PRO A 601 -9.16 11.32 39.35
CA PRO A 601 -10.22 10.75 40.19
C PRO A 601 -11.66 11.02 39.71
N HIS A 602 -11.90 12.13 39.00
CA HIS A 602 -13.21 12.44 38.43
C HIS A 602 -13.63 11.47 37.32
N SER A 603 -12.69 10.79 36.67
CA SER A 603 -12.95 9.80 35.62
C SER A 603 -13.64 8.53 36.16
N LYS A 604 -13.64 8.31 37.48
CA LYS A 604 -14.24 7.13 38.13
C LYS A 604 -15.74 6.97 37.88
N ASN A 605 -16.46 8.07 37.60
CA ASN A 605 -17.89 8.06 37.33
C ASN A 605 -18.18 8.28 35.84
N LYS A 606 -19.38 7.89 35.40
CA LYS A 606 -19.81 7.98 34.00
C LYS A 606 -19.72 9.41 33.46
N GLN A 607 -20.06 10.42 34.26
CA GLN A 607 -20.04 11.82 33.84
C GLN A 607 -18.62 12.30 33.52
N GLY A 608 -17.64 12.00 34.37
CA GLY A 608 -16.24 12.32 34.12
C GLY A 608 -15.64 11.51 32.96
N SER A 609 -16.04 10.25 32.80
CA SER A 609 -15.58 9.39 31.69
C SER A 609 -16.02 9.87 30.31
N ARG A 610 -17.15 10.58 30.18
CA ARG A 610 -17.62 11.14 28.89
C ARG A 610 -16.59 12.02 28.20
N GLY A 611 -15.81 12.78 28.98
CA GLY A 611 -14.74 13.61 28.45
C GLY A 611 -13.65 12.76 27.79
N PHE A 612 -13.22 11.69 28.46
CA PHE A 612 -12.18 10.79 27.97
C PHE A 612 -12.64 9.92 26.79
N GLU A 613 -13.91 9.51 26.75
CA GLU A 613 -14.46 8.78 25.60
C GLU A 613 -14.42 9.64 24.34
N LYS A 614 -14.83 10.91 24.43
CA LYS A 614 -14.78 11.83 23.29
C LYS A 614 -13.36 12.22 22.89
N LEU A 615 -12.47 12.34 23.86
CA LEU A 615 -11.12 12.85 23.66
C LEU A 615 -10.15 11.78 23.15
N LEU A 616 -10.22 10.57 23.74
CA LEU A 616 -9.26 9.50 23.56
C LEU A 616 -9.90 8.17 23.13
N GLY A 617 -11.23 8.07 23.10
CA GLY A 617 -11.91 6.81 22.79
C GLY A 617 -11.82 5.77 23.90
N ILE A 618 -11.69 6.21 25.15
CA ILE A 618 -11.55 5.32 26.33
C ILE A 618 -12.62 5.62 27.40
N ASN A 619 -12.94 4.63 28.22
CA ASN A 619 -13.94 4.72 29.28
C ASN A 619 -13.36 4.25 30.63
N PRO A 620 -12.79 5.17 31.42
CA PRO A 620 -12.27 4.84 32.74
C PRO A 620 -13.31 4.27 33.71
N SER A 621 -14.59 4.60 33.55
CA SER A 621 -15.66 4.08 34.41
C SER A 621 -16.08 2.64 34.10
N SER A 622 -15.50 2.01 33.08
CA SER A 622 -15.78 0.61 32.71
C SER A 622 -15.30 -0.41 33.75
N VAL A 623 -14.32 -0.04 34.59
CA VAL A 623 -13.71 -0.93 35.59
C VAL A 623 -14.11 -0.57 37.02
N GLY A 624 -14.24 -1.57 37.89
CA GLY A 624 -14.62 -1.41 39.30
C GLY A 624 -13.45 -1.09 40.24
N GLN A 625 -13.73 -0.53 41.43
CA GLN A 625 -12.67 -0.27 42.42
C GLN A 625 -12.01 -1.56 42.91
N LYS A 626 -12.77 -2.65 43.03
CA LYS A 626 -12.25 -3.96 43.42
C LYS A 626 -11.15 -4.43 42.45
N PHE A 627 -11.47 -4.44 41.16
CA PHE A 627 -10.52 -4.77 40.09
C PHE A 627 -9.25 -3.91 40.18
N CYS A 628 -9.39 -2.59 40.35
CA CYS A 628 -8.22 -1.71 40.39
C CYS A 628 -7.33 -1.85 41.64
N LYS A 629 -7.84 -2.34 42.77
CA LYS A 629 -7.04 -2.48 44.00
C LYS A 629 -5.93 -3.53 43.87
N GLU A 630 -6.07 -4.46 42.94
CA GLU A 630 -5.14 -5.58 42.80
C GLU A 630 -3.78 -5.17 42.22
N TYR A 631 -3.69 -4.02 41.53
CA TYR A 631 -2.51 -3.57 40.79
C TYR A 631 -1.78 -2.38 41.40
N PHE A 632 -2.29 -1.84 42.51
CA PHE A 632 -1.68 -0.69 43.16
C PHE A 632 -0.97 -1.08 44.44
N SER A 633 0.17 -0.44 44.71
CA SER A 633 0.85 -0.57 45.99
C SER A 633 -0.07 -0.13 47.13
N ALA A 634 0.08 -0.78 48.30
CA ALA A 634 -0.68 -0.42 49.49
C ALA A 634 -0.28 0.96 50.06
N LYS A 635 0.71 1.63 49.46
CA LYS A 635 1.06 3.01 49.77
C LYS A 635 0.08 3.94 49.06
N ASP A 636 -1.13 4.00 49.61
CA ASP A 636 -2.00 5.17 49.65
C ASP A 636 -3.08 5.00 50.71
#